data_AF-A0A9D1PUQ5-F1
#
_entry.id   AF-A0A9D1PUQ5-F1
#
_cell.length_a   1.000
_cell.length_b   1.000
_cell.length_c   1.000
_cell.angle_alpha   90.00
_cell.angle_beta   90.00
_cell.angle_gamma   90.00
#
_symmetry.space_group_name_H-M   'P 1'
#
loop_
_entity.id
_entity.type
_entity.pdbx_description
1 polymer ?
#
loop_
_entity_poly.entity_id
_entity_poly.type
_entity_poly.pdbx_seq_one_letter_code
_entity_poly.pdbx_strand_id
1 'polypeptide(L)' 'MTTHETLVSLWDTYVAENAKFEEKGVKVAGSRARKALNEISKLCKERRKEISESKNAE' A
#
# COMPACT_ATOMS: atom_id res chain seq x y z
N MET A 1 1.90 -8.98 11.58
CA MET A 1 2.42 -8.44 10.32
C MET A 1 3.25 -7.22 10.62
N THR A 2 4.46 -7.13 10.06
CA THR A 2 5.27 -5.90 10.10
C THR A 2 4.69 -4.86 9.15
N THR A 3 5.05 -3.58 9.35
CA THR A 3 4.66 -2.48 8.44
C THR A 3 5.07 -2.76 7.00
N HIS A 4 6.19 -3.47 6.80
CA HIS A 4 6.64 -3.93 5.49
C HIS A 4 5.70 -4.97 4.87
N GLU A 5 5.33 -6.02 5.61
CA GLU A 5 4.42 -7.06 5.12
C GLU A 5 3.05 -6.50 4.73
N THR A 6 2.53 -5.55 5.51
CA THR A 6 1.28 -4.86 5.21
C THR A 6 1.38 -4.02 3.94
N LEU A 7 2.51 -3.31 3.73
CA LEU A 7 2.77 -2.54 2.50
C LEU A 7 2.77 -3.44 1.26
N VAL A 8 3.45 -4.58 1.32
CA VAL A 8 3.51 -5.54 0.20
C VAL A 8 2.12 -6.08 -0.12
N SER A 9 1.37 -6.51 0.90
CA SER A 9 0.00 -7.02 0.72
C SER A 9 -0.96 -5.99 0.10
N LEU A 10 -0.88 -4.73 0.53
CA LEU A 10 -1.67 -3.65 -0.05
C LEU A 10 -1.26 -3.32 -1.48
N TRP A 11 0.02 -3.45 -1.81
CA TRP A 11 0.52 -3.25 -3.17
C TRP A 11 -0.04 -4.32 -4.11
N ASP A 12 -0.01 -5.60 -3.72
CA ASP A 12 -0.60 -6.69 -4.50
C ASP A 12 -2.11 -6.48 -4.70
N THR A 13 -2.80 -6.00 -3.68
CA THR A 13 -4.22 -5.62 -3.77
C THR A 13 -4.44 -4.48 -4.76
N TYR A 14 -3.61 -3.44 -4.70
CA TYR A 14 -3.67 -2.34 -5.66
C TYR A 14 -3.47 -2.84 -7.10
N VAL A 15 -2.44 -3.65 -7.36
CA VAL A 15 -2.16 -4.18 -8.71
C VAL A 15 -3.34 -4.98 -9.24
N ALA A 16 -3.90 -5.87 -8.42
CA ALA A 16 -5.05 -6.69 -8.81
C ALA A 16 -6.32 -5.86 -9.09
N GLU A 17 -6.62 -4.87 -8.25
CA GLU A 17 -7.79 -4.01 -8.45
C GLU A 17 -7.59 -3.00 -9.58
N ASN A 18 -6.35 -2.53 -9.80
CA ASN A 18 -6.00 -1.67 -10.93
C ASN A 18 -6.19 -2.40 -12.25
N ALA A 19 -5.73 -3.65 -12.37
CA ALA A 19 -5.98 -4.48 -13.55
C ALA A 19 -7.48 -4.66 -13.81
N LYS A 20 -8.28 -4.94 -12.78
CA LYS A 20 -9.76 -5.03 -12.92
C LYS A 20 -10.40 -3.70 -13.34
N PHE A 21 -9.85 -2.57 -12.91
CA PHE A 21 -10.35 -1.25 -13.27
C PHE A 21 -10.00 -0.91 -14.73
N GLU A 22 -8.72 -1.03 -15.11
CA GLU A 22 -8.21 -0.66 -16.44
C GLU A 22 -8.67 -1.63 -17.55
N GLU A 23 -8.56 -2.95 -17.31
CA GLU A 23 -8.87 -3.95 -18.35
C GLU A 23 -10.36 -4.23 -18.48
N LYS A 24 -11.10 -4.20 -17.35
CA LYS A 24 -12.51 -4.63 -17.30
C LYS A 24 -13.48 -3.49 -17.00
N GLY A 25 -13.00 -2.26 -16.77
CA GLY A 25 -13.86 -1.11 -16.47
C GLY A 25 -14.64 -1.23 -15.16
N VAL A 26 -14.22 -2.09 -14.22
CA VAL A 26 -14.97 -2.34 -12.98
C VAL A 26 -14.84 -1.15 -12.05
N LYS A 27 -15.84 -0.27 -12.04
CA LYS A 27 -15.85 0.99 -11.25
C LYS A 27 -15.54 0.79 -9.76
N VAL A 28 -16.04 -0.29 -9.16
CA VAL A 28 -15.79 -0.61 -7.73
C VAL A 28 -14.31 -0.92 -7.48
N ALA A 29 -13.63 -1.55 -8.44
CA ALA A 29 -12.20 -1.85 -8.34
C ALA A 29 -11.37 -0.55 -8.29
N GLY A 30 -11.76 0.49 -9.04
CA GLY A 30 -11.14 1.82 -8.95
C GLY A 30 -11.26 2.46 -7.56
N SER A 31 -12.38 2.27 -6.86
CA SER A 31 -12.51 2.72 -5.46
C SER A 31 -11.62 1.93 -4.49
N ARG A 32 -11.47 0.63 -4.71
CA ARG A 32 -10.60 -0.24 -3.90
C ARG A 32 -9.12 0.05 -4.13
N ALA A 33 -8.70 0.23 -5.39
CA ALA A 33 -7.34 0.63 -5.76
C ALA A 33 -6.94 1.96 -5.09
N ARG A 34 -7.81 2.98 -5.14
CA ARG A 34 -7.57 4.25 -4.45
C ARG A 34 -7.47 4.11 -2.93
N LYS A 35 -8.29 3.24 -2.32
CA LYS A 35 -8.22 2.96 -0.88
C LYS A 35 -6.87 2.31 -0.51
N ALA A 36 -6.43 1.31 -1.27
CA ALA A 36 -5.13 0.66 -1.06
C ALA A 36 -3.97 1.67 -1.17
N LEU A 37 -3.98 2.53 -2.20
CA LEU A 37 -2.97 3.59 -2.36
C LEU A 37 -2.94 4.58 -1.18
N ASN A 38 -4.10 4.96 -0.65
CA ASN A 38 -4.17 5.84 0.52
C ASN A 38 -3.60 5.19 1.78
N GLU A 39 -3.83 3.89 1.98
CA GLU A 39 -3.28 3.13 3.10
C GLU A 39 -1.76 2.95 2.96
N ILE A 40 -1.28 2.63 1.74
CA ILE A 40 0.16 2.57 1.41
C ILE A 40 0.85 3.89 1.76
N SER A 41 0.28 5.04 1.35
CA SER A 41 0.87 6.35 1.62
C SER A 41 1.07 6.63 3.12
N LYS A 42 0.13 6.17 3.97
CA LYS A 42 0.26 6.29 5.43
C LYS A 42 1.37 5.37 5.96
N LEU A 43 1.35 4.11 5.57
CA LEU A 43 2.33 3.11 6.03
C LEU A 43 3.76 3.44 5.55
N CYS A 44 3.93 4.07 4.39
CA CYS A 44 5.24 4.55 3.94
C CYS A 44 5.86 5.57 4.92
N LYS A 45 5.05 6.43 5.55
CA LYS A 45 5.55 7.38 6.55
C LYS A 45 5.98 6.67 7.83
N GLU A 46 5.17 5.73 8.31
CA GLU A 46 5.51 4.89 9.47
C GLU A 46 6.77 4.07 9.22
N ARG A 47 6.85 3.38 8.08
CA ARG A 47 8.02 2.57 7.72
C ARG A 47 9.29 3.42 7.63
N ARG A 48 9.20 4.63 7.09
CA ARG A 48 10.33 5.57 7.07
C ARG A 48 10.77 5.98 8.47
N LYS A 49 9.82 6.22 9.38
CA LYS A 49 10.10 6.56 10.78
C LYS A 49 10.80 5.40 11.48
N GLU A 50 10.29 4.18 11.35
CA GLU A 50 10.90 2.95 11.89
C GLU A 50 12.35 2.78 11.42
N ILE A 51 12.61 2.99 10.12
CA ILE A 51 13.97 2.89 9.57
C ILE A 51 14.88 3.96 10.19
N SER A 52 14.38 5.19 10.35
CA SER A 52 15.15 6.28 10.93
C SER A 52 15.46 6.04 12.42
N GLU A 53 14.48 5.54 13.17
CA GLU A 53 14.65 5.17 14.58
C GLU A 53 15.63 4.00 14.74
N SER A 54 15.54 2.97 13.89
CA SER A 54 16.48 1.84 13.89
C SER A 54 17.92 2.27 13.59
N LYS A 55 18.11 3.28 12.74
CA LYS A 55 19.45 3.82 12.41
C LYS A 55 20.03 4.72 13.51
N ASN A 56 19.19 5.41 14.27
CA ASN A 56 19.61 6.34 15.32
C ASN A 56 19.65 5.66 16.71
N ALA A 57 19.25 4.39 16.79
CA ALA A 57 19.34 3.56 17.98
C ALA A 57 20.69 2.80 18.06
N GLU A 58 21.56 2.96 17.06
CA GLU A 58 23.02 2.72 17.14
C GLU A 58 23.73 3.98 17.65
#